data_AF-A0A3N2Q6Y0-F1
#
_entry.id   AF-A0A3N2Q6Y0-F1
#
_cell.length_a   1.000
_cell.length_b   1.000
_cell.length_c   1.000
_cell.angle_alpha   90.00
_cell.angle_beta   90.00
_cell.angle_gamma   90.00
#
_symmetry.space_group_name_H-M   'P 1'
#
loop_
_entity.id
_entity.type
_entity.pdbx_description
1 polymer ?
#
loop_
_entity_poly.entity_id
_entity_poly.type
_entity_poly.pdbx_seq_one_letter_code
_entity_poly.pdbx_strand_id
1 'polypeptide(L)'
;MAYPTSDAHDSELDEVLSQDDIEELSSESSEGSLAELPPGGTTGALARGGPHDNYSRLSRESGDADDTDSDVNNPGCTEECRIRIREMERQVDKLNEDLAKLQDAHDRCTVRINQLTAEKADLARENEKLQRQRLAAGNRNRNRNQRKTWQDKLDSFLCGVPDEECSVYQAIYKLSCKEENMSSKLHNIHPNLQLREPTQDEMLSLLLLGAPGPHTSHAVDSGICLRDVLEAAISAAPEDREHAGNGLVAVAPLGPEAHIIRRVSEFPGRLIHCLSRLDPLFEPVEHANAAHKLLHRFHISNSPCSLTFATKPDRLLAPLATCKKFLLLGIHAFYGLNTFAFSSIGEFGRFCNGIGQARLQRIQHVELLWVGSQFLCFQGQRKNPNSPLRYVSKRAWDLRHLGEMPSLKYLVVHINETGTDYMRRSHEPKRYLEDQAQLTKGQPNARKTRSMRSIQGIDYILQLRGMSKVIFYDFEKHLTFGGRHVIRD
;
A
#
# COMPACT_ATOMS: atom_id res chain seq x y z
N MET A 1 -1.48 -8.59 44.15
CA MET A 1 -2.81 -8.34 43.56
C MET A 1 -2.68 -8.57 42.07
N ALA A 2 -3.27 -9.66 41.59
CA ALA A 2 -3.21 -10.12 40.20
C ALA A 2 -4.46 -9.64 39.45
N TYR A 3 -4.28 -9.16 38.22
CA TYR A 3 -5.30 -8.94 37.20
C TYR A 3 -4.59 -8.90 35.83
N PRO A 4 -5.28 -9.25 34.73
CA PRO A 4 -5.02 -10.51 34.06
C PRO A 4 -4.48 -10.34 32.64
N THR A 5 -3.78 -11.38 32.20
CA THR A 5 -3.45 -11.67 30.80
C THR A 5 -4.71 -12.09 30.05
N SER A 6 -5.04 -11.41 28.96
CA SER A 6 -5.82 -11.99 27.86
C SER A 6 -5.24 -11.50 26.54
N ASP A 7 -4.50 -12.39 25.90
CA ASP A 7 -4.16 -12.36 24.49
C ASP A 7 -5.44 -12.24 23.66
N ALA A 8 -5.50 -11.19 22.84
CA ALA A 8 -6.26 -11.19 21.60
C ALA A 8 -5.25 -10.86 20.50
N HIS A 9 -4.77 -11.92 19.85
CA HIS A 9 -4.02 -11.85 18.60
C HIS A 9 -4.97 -11.27 17.53
N ASP A 10 -4.97 -9.95 17.35
CA ASP A 10 -5.55 -9.30 16.17
C ASP A 10 -4.59 -9.49 15.00
N SER A 11 -4.62 -10.67 14.39
CA SER A 11 -4.04 -10.92 13.08
C SER A 11 -5.05 -10.54 11.99
N GLU A 12 -5.29 -9.23 11.79
CA GLU A 12 -5.94 -8.71 10.58
C GLU A 12 -4.87 -8.41 9.52
N LEU A 13 -4.45 -9.46 8.83
CA LEU A 13 -3.73 -9.42 7.55
C LEU A 13 -4.68 -8.91 6.45
N ASP A 14 -4.98 -7.61 6.41
CA ASP A 14 -5.83 -7.03 5.34
C ASP A 14 -5.33 -5.68 4.80
N GLU A 15 -4.05 -5.38 4.99
CA GLU A 15 -3.29 -4.54 4.04
C GLU A 15 -2.57 -5.46 3.06
N VAL A 16 -3.34 -6.13 2.20
CA VAL A 16 -2.78 -6.94 1.10
C VAL A 16 -1.96 -6.03 0.19
N LEU A 17 -0.65 -6.20 0.29
CA LEU A 17 0.35 -5.80 -0.69
C LEU A 17 -0.11 -6.28 -2.08
N SER A 18 -0.17 -5.39 -3.07
CA SER A 18 -0.34 -5.83 -4.46
C SER A 18 0.88 -6.64 -4.87
N GLN A 19 0.66 -7.93 -5.10
CA GLN A 19 1.66 -8.94 -5.46
C GLN A 19 2.29 -8.71 -6.86
N ASP A 20 1.81 -7.71 -7.60
CA ASP A 20 2.21 -7.38 -8.96
C ASP A 20 3.55 -6.63 -9.07
N ASP A 21 4.10 -6.11 -7.96
CA ASP A 21 5.37 -5.35 -7.97
C ASP A 21 6.64 -6.24 -8.02
N ILE A 22 6.49 -7.58 -8.07
CA ILE A 22 7.62 -8.53 -8.11
C ILE A 22 7.95 -9.00 -9.54
N GLU A 23 7.02 -8.97 -10.49
CA GLU A 23 7.25 -9.54 -11.83
C GLU A 23 7.91 -8.55 -12.81
N GLU A 24 7.80 -7.23 -12.59
CA GLU A 24 8.25 -6.22 -13.57
C GLU A 24 9.77 -5.93 -13.56
N LEU A 25 10.54 -6.55 -12.67
CA LEU A 25 12.01 -6.41 -12.61
C LEU A 25 12.77 -7.57 -13.31
N SER A 26 12.08 -8.52 -13.93
CA SER A 26 12.71 -9.71 -14.53
C SER A 26 12.84 -9.69 -16.06
N SER A 27 12.30 -8.69 -16.76
CA SER A 27 12.18 -8.70 -18.22
C SER A 27 13.14 -7.78 -18.99
N GLU A 28 14.08 -7.10 -18.34
CA GLU A 28 15.06 -6.26 -19.03
C GLU A 28 16.50 -6.75 -18.80
N SER A 29 16.96 -7.72 -19.59
CA SER A 29 18.35 -7.75 -20.08
C SER A 29 18.55 -8.77 -21.20
N SER A 30 19.30 -8.30 -22.21
CA SER A 30 19.98 -9.07 -23.27
C SER A 30 19.26 -9.25 -24.61
N GLU A 31 19.06 -8.13 -25.32
CA GLU A 31 19.31 -8.13 -26.77
C GLU A 31 20.80 -7.83 -27.02
N GLY A 32 21.48 -8.76 -27.70
CA GLY A 32 22.88 -8.66 -28.07
C GLY A 32 23.16 -9.47 -29.34
N SER A 33 23.00 -8.78 -30.46
CA SER A 33 23.40 -9.09 -31.84
C SER A 33 24.44 -10.21 -32.08
N LEU A 34 24.13 -11.14 -32.99
CA LEU A 34 25.14 -11.70 -33.90
C LEU A 34 24.55 -11.98 -35.30
N ALA A 35 25.39 -11.76 -36.30
CA ALA A 35 25.08 -11.42 -37.68
C ALA A 35 24.72 -12.59 -38.63
N GLU A 36 24.32 -12.16 -39.83
CA GLU A 36 23.75 -12.85 -40.99
C GLU A 36 24.63 -13.87 -41.74
N LEU A 37 23.92 -14.74 -42.50
CA LEU A 37 24.15 -15.29 -43.86
C LEU A 37 24.18 -16.84 -43.95
N PRO A 38 23.82 -17.48 -45.10
CA PRO A 38 22.66 -17.29 -45.97
C PRO A 38 21.96 -18.65 -46.33
N PRO A 39 20.93 -18.69 -47.20
CA PRO A 39 19.98 -19.80 -47.31
C PRO A 39 20.19 -20.74 -48.52
N GLY A 40 19.73 -21.98 -48.39
CA GLY A 40 19.50 -22.93 -49.49
C GLY A 40 18.66 -24.10 -48.96
N GLY A 41 17.41 -24.27 -49.38
CA GLY A 41 17.02 -25.22 -50.44
C GLY A 41 16.95 -26.64 -49.84
N THR A 42 15.86 -27.40 -49.79
CA THR A 42 14.78 -27.58 -50.76
C THR A 42 13.78 -28.58 -50.15
N THR A 43 12.51 -28.45 -50.55
CA THR A 43 11.48 -29.52 -50.69
C THR A 43 11.05 -30.29 -49.42
N GLY A 44 9.78 -30.53 -49.14
CA GLY A 44 8.57 -30.40 -49.94
C GLY A 44 7.36 -30.79 -49.11
N ALA A 45 6.21 -30.26 -49.51
CA ALA A 45 4.89 -30.57 -48.98
C ALA A 45 4.56 -32.06 -49.09
N LEU A 46 3.74 -32.59 -48.17
CA LEU A 46 2.33 -32.90 -48.46
C LEU A 46 1.65 -33.55 -47.25
N ALA A 47 0.40 -33.16 -47.09
CA ALA A 47 -0.56 -33.63 -46.13
C ALA A 47 -1.18 -34.98 -46.55
N ARG A 48 -1.94 -35.54 -45.59
CA ARG A 48 -3.03 -36.52 -45.70
C ARG A 48 -2.66 -38.00 -45.83
N GLY A 49 -3.03 -38.73 -44.79
CA GLY A 49 -3.36 -40.16 -44.84
C GLY A 49 -4.12 -40.54 -43.57
N GLY A 50 -5.41 -40.81 -43.73
CA GLY A 50 -6.30 -41.32 -42.67
C GLY A 50 -6.06 -42.80 -42.34
N PRO A 51 -6.96 -43.41 -41.55
CA PRO A 51 -6.67 -44.51 -40.65
C PRO A 51 -6.68 -45.86 -41.35
N HIS A 52 -5.83 -46.78 -40.90
CA HIS A 52 -5.92 -48.19 -41.26
C HIS A 52 -6.12 -49.03 -39.99
N ASP A 53 -7.38 -49.36 -39.75
CA ASP A 53 -7.80 -50.58 -39.07
C ASP A 53 -7.24 -51.79 -39.82
N ASN A 54 -6.42 -52.61 -39.14
CA ASN A 54 -6.40 -54.07 -39.24
C ASN A 54 -5.21 -54.62 -38.45
N TYR A 55 -5.46 -55.13 -37.25
CA TYR A 55 -4.76 -56.36 -36.84
C TYR A 55 -5.80 -57.31 -36.26
N SER A 56 -6.16 -58.25 -37.13
CA SER A 56 -7.02 -59.37 -36.86
C SER A 56 -6.51 -60.13 -35.63
N ARG A 57 -7.41 -60.23 -34.66
CA ARG A 57 -7.41 -61.20 -33.58
C ARG A 57 -7.43 -62.60 -34.19
N LEU A 58 -6.25 -63.20 -34.37
CA LEU A 58 -6.16 -64.62 -34.70
C LEU A 58 -6.41 -65.41 -33.42
N SER A 59 -7.62 -65.97 -33.37
CA SER A 59 -7.99 -67.10 -32.52
C SER A 59 -6.94 -68.18 -32.67
N ARG A 60 -6.22 -68.48 -31.59
CA ARG A 60 -5.38 -69.66 -31.51
C ARG A 60 -6.31 -70.82 -31.19
N GLU A 61 -6.73 -71.51 -32.25
CA GLU A 61 -7.43 -72.79 -32.15
C GLU A 61 -6.58 -73.75 -31.33
N SER A 62 -7.23 -74.35 -30.33
CA SER A 62 -6.76 -75.49 -29.58
C SER A 62 -6.59 -76.66 -30.55
N GLY A 63 -5.35 -76.87 -31.00
CA GLY A 63 -4.92 -78.11 -31.63
C GLY A 63 -4.28 -78.96 -30.55
N ASP A 64 -5.01 -79.97 -30.08
CA ASP A 64 -4.47 -81.12 -29.38
C ASP A 64 -3.37 -81.74 -30.26
N ALA A 65 -2.12 -81.49 -29.90
CA ALA A 65 -0.97 -82.19 -30.45
C ALA A 65 -0.48 -83.14 -29.36
N ASP A 66 -1.06 -84.34 -29.43
CA ASP A 66 -0.51 -85.64 -29.06
C ASP A 66 0.91 -85.58 -28.45
N ASP A 67 1.00 -85.86 -27.14
CA ASP A 67 2.24 -86.18 -26.43
C ASP A 67 2.87 -87.43 -27.08
N THR A 68 3.62 -87.20 -28.14
CA THR A 68 4.55 -88.21 -28.67
C THR A 68 5.85 -88.06 -27.92
N ASP A 69 5.92 -88.80 -26.83
CA ASP A 69 7.11 -89.20 -26.11
C ASP A 69 8.16 -89.65 -27.14
N SER A 70 9.09 -88.75 -27.48
CA SER A 70 10.14 -89.03 -28.45
C SER A 70 11.20 -89.87 -27.76
N ASP A 71 10.94 -91.17 -27.79
CA ASP A 71 11.82 -92.27 -27.41
C ASP A 71 13.27 -91.99 -27.85
N VAL A 72 14.13 -91.72 -26.87
CA VAL A 72 15.57 -91.37 -27.02
C VAL A 72 16.42 -92.61 -27.42
N ASN A 73 15.81 -93.62 -28.03
CA ASN A 73 16.44 -94.88 -28.40
C ASN A 73 16.58 -95.10 -29.92
N ASN A 74 17.01 -94.07 -30.66
CA ASN A 74 17.53 -94.27 -32.01
C ASN A 74 19.02 -94.71 -31.93
N PRO A 75 19.41 -95.92 -32.40
CA PRO A 75 20.73 -96.52 -32.15
C PRO A 75 21.87 -95.99 -33.05
N GLY A 76 21.75 -94.75 -33.57
CA GLY A 76 22.75 -94.13 -34.45
C GLY A 76 23.43 -92.86 -33.92
N CYS A 77 23.16 -92.44 -32.68
CA CYS A 77 23.61 -91.17 -32.13
C CYS A 77 24.75 -91.35 -31.13
N THR A 78 25.92 -90.72 -31.36
CA THR A 78 27.07 -90.78 -30.44
C THR A 78 26.75 -90.09 -29.11
N GLU A 79 27.34 -90.56 -28.01
CA GLU A 79 27.09 -90.02 -26.66
C GLU A 79 27.34 -88.50 -26.56
N GLU A 80 28.30 -87.99 -27.32
CA GLU A 80 28.60 -86.56 -27.42
C GLU A 80 27.45 -85.74 -28.04
N CYS A 81 26.73 -86.32 -29.01
CA CYS A 81 25.57 -85.68 -29.62
C CYS A 81 24.38 -85.61 -28.64
N ARG A 82 24.17 -86.65 -27.83
CA ARG A 82 23.15 -86.66 -26.76
C ARG A 82 23.44 -85.62 -25.67
N ILE A 83 24.71 -85.47 -25.27
CA ILE A 83 25.12 -84.42 -24.32
C ILE A 83 24.85 -83.03 -24.89
N ARG A 84 25.13 -82.82 -26.18
CA ARG A 84 24.94 -81.52 -26.85
C ARG A 84 23.46 -81.17 -27.05
N ILE A 85 22.60 -82.16 -27.33
CA ILE A 85 21.15 -81.98 -27.38
C ILE A 85 20.61 -81.56 -26.01
N ARG A 86 20.97 -82.28 -24.94
CA ARG A 86 20.56 -81.90 -23.56
C ARG A 86 21.06 -80.51 -23.16
N GLU A 87 22.25 -80.12 -23.58
CA GLU A 87 22.78 -78.79 -23.31
C GLU A 87 22.01 -77.70 -24.07
N MET A 88 21.64 -77.96 -25.33
CA MET A 88 20.78 -77.04 -26.09
C MET A 88 19.37 -76.96 -25.51
N GLU A 89 18.79 -78.06 -25.05
CA GLU A 89 17.50 -78.07 -24.35
C GLU A 89 17.53 -77.20 -23.09
N ARG A 90 18.57 -77.33 -22.25
CA ARG A 90 18.76 -76.43 -21.09
C ARG A 90 18.91 -74.97 -21.48
N GLN A 91 19.58 -74.68 -22.59
CA GLN A 91 19.71 -73.31 -23.09
C GLN A 91 18.37 -72.76 -23.57
N VAL A 92 17.56 -73.57 -24.24
CA VAL A 92 16.21 -73.21 -24.66
C VAL A 92 15.31 -72.96 -23.44
N ASP A 93 15.36 -73.82 -22.43
CA ASP A 93 14.60 -73.64 -21.18
C ASP A 93 14.99 -72.34 -20.47
N LYS A 94 16.30 -72.05 -20.38
CA LYS A 94 16.80 -70.81 -19.79
C LYS A 94 16.34 -69.57 -20.56
N LEU A 95 16.40 -69.60 -21.89
CA LEU A 95 15.94 -68.50 -22.74
C LEU A 95 14.42 -68.29 -22.64
N ASN A 96 13.65 -69.37 -22.51
CA ASN A 96 12.20 -69.29 -22.28
C ASN A 96 11.88 -68.67 -20.92
N GLU A 97 12.63 -69.01 -19.88
CA GLU A 97 12.48 -68.40 -18.54
C GLU A 97 12.84 -66.91 -18.56
N ASP A 98 13.91 -66.53 -19.26
CA ASP A 98 14.32 -65.13 -19.43
C ASP A 98 13.31 -64.33 -20.27
N LEU A 99 12.73 -64.93 -21.32
CA LEU A 99 11.64 -64.33 -22.10
C LEU A 99 10.40 -64.08 -21.24
N ALA A 100 10.01 -65.04 -20.41
CA ALA A 100 8.88 -64.89 -19.48
C ALA A 100 9.13 -63.73 -18.50
N LYS A 101 10.34 -63.64 -17.91
CA LYS A 101 10.71 -62.53 -17.01
C LYS A 101 10.68 -61.17 -17.70
N LEU A 102 11.11 -61.10 -18.96
CA LEU A 102 11.10 -59.87 -19.76
C LEU A 102 9.67 -59.44 -20.14
N GLN A 103 8.81 -60.39 -20.50
CA GLN A 103 7.39 -60.13 -20.77
C GLN A 103 6.69 -59.58 -19.52
N ASP A 104 6.94 -60.19 -18.36
CA ASP A 104 6.42 -59.75 -17.08
C ASP A 104 6.88 -58.31 -16.72
N ALA A 105 8.15 -57.98 -17.01
CA ALA A 105 8.68 -56.64 -16.82
C ALA A 105 8.08 -55.62 -17.79
N HIS A 106 7.89 -56.01 -19.05
CA HIS A 106 7.25 -55.19 -20.06
C HIS A 106 5.81 -54.84 -19.68
N ASP A 107 5.05 -55.81 -19.17
CA ASP A 107 3.66 -55.59 -18.75
C ASP A 107 3.58 -54.66 -17.54
N ARG A 108 4.48 -54.82 -16.56
CA ARG A 108 4.60 -53.88 -15.43
C ARG A 108 4.90 -52.45 -15.88
N CYS A 109 5.84 -52.27 -16.82
CA CYS A 109 6.15 -50.96 -17.38
C CYS A 109 4.96 -50.36 -18.14
N THR A 110 4.23 -51.17 -18.89
CA THR A 110 3.04 -50.74 -19.65
C THR A 110 1.94 -50.25 -18.73
N VAL A 111 1.64 -50.98 -17.64
CA VAL A 111 0.69 -50.55 -16.61
C VAL A 111 1.13 -49.22 -15.99
N ARG A 112 2.42 -49.06 -15.70
CA ARG A 112 2.94 -47.81 -15.11
C ARG A 112 2.83 -46.62 -16.07
N ILE A 113 3.08 -46.82 -17.36
CA ILE A 113 2.91 -45.79 -18.39
C ILE A 113 1.45 -45.34 -18.46
N ASN A 114 0.50 -46.28 -18.45
CA ASN A 114 -0.93 -45.94 -18.49
C ASN A 114 -1.37 -45.15 -17.25
N GLN A 115 -0.88 -45.51 -16.06
CA GLN A 115 -1.15 -44.74 -14.83
C GLN A 115 -0.61 -43.31 -14.91
N LEU A 116 0.65 -43.13 -15.32
CA LEU A 116 1.26 -41.80 -15.44
C LEU A 116 0.57 -40.94 -16.51
N THR A 117 0.07 -41.57 -17.58
CA THR A 117 -0.66 -40.87 -18.64
C THR A 117 -2.01 -40.35 -18.15
N ALA A 118 -2.71 -41.13 -17.32
CA ALA A 118 -3.94 -40.69 -16.66
C ALA A 118 -3.68 -39.55 -15.67
N GLU A 119 -2.65 -39.67 -14.82
CA GLU A 119 -2.27 -38.64 -13.86
C GLU A 119 -1.89 -37.31 -14.55
N LYS A 120 -1.16 -37.38 -15.67
CA LYS A 120 -0.84 -36.19 -16.47
C LYS A 120 -2.10 -35.51 -17.04
N ALA A 121 -3.10 -36.29 -17.45
CA ALA A 121 -4.37 -35.75 -17.94
C ALA A 121 -5.18 -35.09 -16.81
N ASP A 122 -5.17 -35.66 -15.61
CA ASP A 122 -5.81 -35.06 -14.43
C ASP A 122 -5.16 -33.74 -14.03
N LEU A 123 -3.83 -33.71 -13.94
CA LEU A 123 -3.07 -32.49 -13.64
C LEU A 123 -3.23 -31.42 -14.71
N ALA A 124 -3.37 -31.79 -15.99
CA ALA A 124 -3.66 -30.84 -17.06
C ALA A 124 -5.04 -30.20 -16.90
N ARG A 125 -6.08 -30.99 -16.55
CA ARG A 125 -7.42 -30.48 -16.26
C ARG A 125 -7.44 -29.56 -15.05
N GLU A 126 -6.69 -29.90 -14.00
CA GLU A 126 -6.56 -29.07 -12.81
C GLU A 126 -5.84 -27.75 -13.09
N ASN A 127 -4.74 -27.79 -13.86
CA ASN A 127 -4.06 -26.57 -14.31
C ASN A 127 -4.96 -25.67 -15.14
N GLU A 128 -5.76 -26.24 -16.05
CA GLU A 128 -6.69 -25.46 -16.86
C GLU A 128 -7.79 -24.83 -15.99
N LYS A 129 -8.30 -25.57 -15.00
CA LYS A 129 -9.24 -25.04 -13.99
C LYS A 129 -8.62 -23.91 -13.18
N LEU A 130 -7.40 -24.09 -12.68
CA LEU A 130 -6.66 -23.08 -11.92
C LEU A 130 -6.34 -21.85 -12.78
N GLN A 131 -5.99 -22.01 -14.06
CA GLN A 131 -5.78 -20.91 -14.99
C GLN A 131 -7.09 -20.15 -15.26
N ARG A 132 -8.21 -20.84 -15.50
CA ARG A 132 -9.53 -20.21 -15.64
C ARG A 132 -9.94 -19.47 -14.36
N GLN A 133 -9.66 -20.04 -13.19
CA GLN A 133 -9.90 -19.38 -11.90
C GLN A 133 -9.01 -18.15 -11.71
N ARG A 134 -7.72 -18.21 -12.09
CA ARG A 134 -6.82 -17.03 -12.08
C ARG A 134 -7.26 -15.95 -13.05
N LEU A 135 -7.74 -16.30 -14.24
CA LEU A 135 -8.27 -15.34 -15.22
C LEU A 135 -9.58 -14.71 -14.72
N ALA A 136 -10.46 -15.49 -14.10
CA ALA A 136 -11.70 -14.98 -13.50
C ALA A 136 -11.44 -14.10 -12.26
N ALA A 137 -10.49 -14.49 -11.40
CA ALA A 137 -10.04 -13.71 -10.24
C ALA A 137 -9.30 -12.43 -10.67
N GLY A 138 -8.47 -12.51 -11.70
CA GLY A 138 -7.79 -11.37 -12.31
C GLY A 138 -8.75 -10.35 -12.92
N ASN A 139 -9.92 -10.78 -13.40
CA ASN A 139 -10.97 -9.87 -13.86
C ASN A 139 -11.76 -9.21 -12.72
N ARG A 140 -11.94 -9.86 -11.55
CA ARG A 140 -12.54 -9.22 -10.37
C ARG A 140 -11.64 -8.11 -9.81
N ASN A 141 -10.33 -8.30 -9.84
CA ASN A 141 -9.34 -7.29 -9.44
C ASN A 141 -9.16 -6.11 -10.44
N ARG A 142 -9.76 -6.18 -11.64
CA ARG A 142 -9.66 -5.11 -12.65
C ARG A 142 -10.65 -3.97 -12.47
N ASN A 143 -11.70 -4.15 -11.68
CA ASN A 143 -12.54 -3.03 -11.24
C ASN A 143 -11.85 -2.29 -10.10
N ARG A 144 -10.69 -1.67 -10.38
CA ARG A 144 -10.05 -0.78 -9.41
C ARG A 144 -11.05 0.33 -9.06
N ASN A 145 -11.29 0.52 -7.76
CA ASN A 145 -12.23 1.51 -7.26
C ASN A 145 -11.79 2.91 -7.74
N GLN A 146 -12.70 3.60 -8.44
CA GLN A 146 -12.44 4.91 -9.05
C GLN A 146 -13.29 6.02 -8.44
N ARG A 147 -14.44 5.65 -7.87
CA ARG A 147 -15.41 6.56 -7.28
C ARG A 147 -15.40 6.40 -5.77
N LYS A 148 -15.64 7.51 -5.09
CA LYS A 148 -15.90 7.52 -3.65
C LYS A 148 -17.30 6.98 -3.44
N THR A 149 -17.45 6.07 -2.49
CA THR A 149 -18.72 5.44 -2.12
C THR A 149 -19.06 5.66 -0.65
N TRP A 150 -18.09 6.10 0.17
CA TRP A 150 -18.29 6.29 1.61
C TRP A 150 -19.43 7.25 1.95
N GLN A 151 -19.71 8.24 1.08
CA GLN A 151 -20.80 9.21 1.28
C GLN A 151 -22.17 8.53 1.16
N ASP A 152 -22.38 7.75 0.09
CA ASP A 152 -23.63 7.02 -0.13
C ASP A 152 -23.89 6.00 0.98
N LYS A 153 -22.81 5.36 1.48
CA LYS A 153 -22.88 4.43 2.61
C LYS A 153 -23.20 5.13 3.92
N LEU A 154 -22.63 6.32 4.16
CA LEU A 154 -22.97 7.15 5.31
C LEU A 154 -24.43 7.61 5.26
N ASP A 155 -24.92 8.01 4.09
CA ASP A 155 -26.32 8.40 3.88
C ASP A 155 -27.26 7.23 4.19
N SER A 156 -26.92 6.03 3.74
CA SER A 156 -27.71 4.81 3.98
C SER A 156 -27.73 4.43 5.46
N PHE A 157 -26.58 4.49 6.14
CA PHE A 157 -26.48 4.25 7.58
C PHE A 157 -27.33 5.23 8.39
N LEU A 158 -27.24 6.52 8.08
CA LEU A 158 -28.04 7.55 8.75
C LEU A 158 -29.53 7.38 8.48
N CYS A 159 -29.93 7.05 7.24
CA CYS A 159 -31.33 6.79 6.88
C CYS A 159 -31.89 5.47 7.44
N GLY A 160 -31.08 4.67 8.16
CA GLY A 160 -31.49 3.36 8.67
C GLY A 160 -31.76 2.32 7.56
N VAL A 161 -31.19 2.52 6.37
CA VAL A 161 -31.28 1.57 5.26
C VAL A 161 -30.24 0.46 5.47
N PRO A 162 -30.63 -0.82 5.50
CA PRO A 162 -29.69 -1.91 5.71
C PRO A 162 -28.74 -2.05 4.51
N ASP A 163 -27.43 -1.94 4.78
CA ASP A 163 -26.33 -2.29 3.87
C ASP A 163 -25.54 -3.45 4.49
N GLU A 164 -25.36 -4.54 3.73
CA GLU A 164 -24.62 -5.74 4.18
C GLU A 164 -23.13 -5.45 4.46
N GLU A 165 -22.54 -4.48 3.77
CA GLU A 165 -21.09 -4.22 3.87
C GLU A 165 -20.71 -3.15 4.92
N CYS A 166 -21.64 -2.27 5.31
CA CYS A 166 -21.37 -1.09 6.14
C CYS A 166 -22.49 -0.81 7.15
N SER A 167 -22.90 -1.83 7.89
CA SER A 167 -23.93 -1.71 8.93
C SER A 167 -23.48 -0.96 10.20
N VAL A 168 -22.17 -0.75 10.38
CA VAL A 168 -21.57 -0.09 11.54
C VAL A 168 -20.79 1.15 11.11
N TYR A 169 -20.93 2.26 11.85
CA TYR A 169 -20.21 3.51 11.57
C TYR A 169 -18.70 3.32 11.42
N GLN A 170 -18.08 2.48 12.25
CA GLN A 170 -16.65 2.18 12.17
C GLN A 170 -16.23 1.64 10.80
N ALA A 171 -17.09 0.85 10.13
CA ALA A 171 -16.82 0.36 8.78
C ALA A 171 -16.83 1.52 7.75
N ILE A 172 -17.76 2.46 7.91
CA ILE A 172 -17.88 3.68 7.08
C ILE A 172 -16.69 4.60 7.31
N TYR A 173 -16.26 4.79 8.57
CA TYR A 173 -15.04 5.51 8.92
C TYR A 173 -13.82 4.89 8.23
N LYS A 174 -13.63 3.57 8.35
CA LYS A 174 -12.53 2.84 7.69
C LYS A 174 -12.59 3.02 6.16
N LEU A 175 -13.78 2.91 5.55
CA LEU A 175 -13.98 3.13 4.11
C LEU A 175 -13.64 4.55 3.69
N SER A 176 -14.09 5.57 4.44
CA SER A 176 -13.78 6.97 4.17
C SER A 176 -12.26 7.22 4.23
N CYS A 177 -11.57 6.66 5.22
CA CYS A 177 -10.11 6.76 5.32
C CYS A 177 -9.43 6.10 4.13
N LYS A 178 -9.91 4.92 3.72
CA LYS A 178 -9.37 4.20 2.55
C LYS A 178 -9.51 5.02 1.27
N GLU A 179 -10.69 5.57 1.02
CA GLU A 179 -11.02 6.34 -0.19
C GLU A 179 -10.39 7.74 -0.22
N GLU A 180 -10.16 8.35 0.95
CA GLU A 180 -9.61 9.70 1.09
C GLU A 180 -8.11 9.69 1.42
N ASN A 181 -7.42 8.57 1.16
CA ASN A 181 -5.97 8.45 1.29
C ASN A 181 -5.45 8.76 2.72
N MET A 182 -6.12 8.21 3.72
CA MET A 182 -5.76 8.31 5.14
C MET A 182 -5.60 6.92 5.76
N SER A 183 -4.97 6.83 6.93
CA SER A 183 -4.96 5.58 7.69
C SER A 183 -6.30 5.37 8.41
N SER A 184 -6.79 4.14 8.38
CA SER A 184 -7.92 3.67 9.19
C SER A 184 -7.53 3.33 10.63
N LYS A 185 -6.22 3.15 10.91
CA LYS A 185 -5.70 2.87 12.25
C LYS A 185 -5.64 4.18 13.05
N LEU A 186 -6.27 4.21 14.22
CA LEU A 186 -6.38 5.43 15.04
C LEU A 186 -5.04 5.93 15.58
N HIS A 187 -4.10 5.02 15.84
CA HIS A 187 -2.75 5.37 16.28
C HIS A 187 -1.87 5.86 15.12
N ASN A 188 -2.26 5.66 13.86
CA ASN A 188 -1.57 6.19 12.69
C ASN A 188 -2.02 7.62 12.39
N ILE A 189 -1.80 8.49 13.37
CA ILE A 189 -1.99 9.93 13.31
C ILE A 189 -0.68 10.64 13.62
N HIS A 190 -0.61 11.92 13.28
CA HIS A 190 0.61 12.70 13.51
C HIS A 190 1.07 12.61 14.98
N PRO A 191 2.38 12.42 15.29
CA PRO A 191 2.91 12.25 16.65
C PRO A 191 2.43 13.25 17.72
N ASN A 192 2.27 14.52 17.31
CA ASN A 192 1.83 15.62 18.18
C ASN A 192 0.29 15.80 18.25
N LEU A 193 -0.49 14.90 17.63
CA LEU A 193 -1.95 14.92 17.64
C LEU A 193 -2.47 13.75 18.48
N GLN A 194 -3.35 14.05 19.43
CA GLN A 194 -4.06 13.05 20.22
C GLN A 194 -5.55 13.31 20.06
N LEU A 195 -6.28 12.31 19.54
CA LEU A 195 -7.73 12.39 19.42
C LEU A 195 -8.38 11.94 20.72
N ARG A 196 -9.48 12.59 21.10
CA ARG A 196 -10.30 12.22 22.26
C ARG A 196 -11.79 12.36 21.95
N GLU A 197 -12.60 11.70 22.77
CA GLU A 197 -14.05 11.91 22.77
C GLU A 197 -14.41 13.35 23.17
N PRO A 198 -15.60 13.85 22.75
CA PRO A 198 -16.13 15.11 23.23
C PRO A 198 -16.27 15.13 24.76
N THR A 199 -15.94 16.27 25.37
CA THR A 199 -16.22 16.54 26.79
C THR A 199 -17.69 16.84 27.02
N GLN A 200 -18.15 16.72 28.27
CA GLN A 200 -19.50 17.12 28.65
C GLN A 200 -19.79 18.59 28.29
N ASP A 201 -18.82 19.49 28.47
CA ASP A 201 -18.98 20.91 28.13
C ASP A 201 -19.16 21.15 26.62
N GLU A 202 -18.41 20.41 25.79
CA GLU A 202 -18.56 20.43 24.33
C GLU A 202 -19.93 19.88 23.90
N MET A 203 -20.37 18.78 24.53
CA MET A 203 -21.71 18.22 24.29
C MET A 203 -22.83 19.17 24.73
N LEU A 204 -22.70 19.80 25.90
CA LEU A 204 -23.65 20.81 26.38
C LEU A 204 -23.69 22.01 25.44
N SER A 205 -22.54 22.43 24.92
CA SER A 205 -22.47 23.51 23.92
C SER A 205 -23.22 23.15 22.63
N LEU A 206 -23.19 21.88 22.21
CA LEU A 206 -23.99 21.42 21.07
C LEU A 206 -25.50 21.50 21.37
N LEU A 207 -25.92 21.06 22.56
CA LEU A 207 -27.32 21.04 22.99
C LEU A 207 -27.92 22.44 23.24
N LEU A 208 -27.13 23.36 23.80
CA LEU A 208 -27.59 24.70 24.19
C LEU A 208 -27.60 25.71 23.03
N LEU A 209 -26.70 25.55 22.05
CA LEU A 209 -26.50 26.55 20.99
C LEU A 209 -26.88 26.05 19.58
N GLY A 210 -27.31 24.80 19.42
CA GLY A 210 -27.63 24.21 18.11
C GLY A 210 -26.46 24.21 17.12
N ALA A 211 -25.25 24.48 17.61
CA ALA A 211 -23.98 24.53 16.91
C ALA A 211 -22.88 24.61 17.97
N PRO A 212 -21.66 24.08 17.72
CA PRO A 212 -20.60 24.10 18.72
C PRO A 212 -20.21 25.54 19.07
N GLY A 213 -20.69 26.01 20.23
CA GLY A 213 -20.24 27.20 20.94
C GLY A 213 -19.10 26.89 21.90
N PRO A 214 -18.42 27.92 22.43
CA PRO A 214 -17.03 27.83 22.84
C PRO A 214 -16.91 27.48 24.31
N HIS A 215 -16.10 26.49 24.72
CA HIS A 215 -15.34 26.60 25.97
C HIS A 215 -14.03 25.79 25.95
N THR A 216 -13.02 26.50 26.42
CA THR A 216 -11.71 26.13 26.90
C THR A 216 -11.67 24.99 27.92
N SER A 217 -10.73 24.06 27.76
CA SER A 217 -9.95 23.44 28.85
C SER A 217 -8.85 22.58 28.18
N HIS A 218 -7.55 22.79 28.28
CA HIS A 218 -6.69 23.39 29.30
C HIS A 218 -5.72 24.39 28.65
N ALA A 219 -6.08 25.67 28.66
CA ALA A 219 -5.05 26.71 28.63
C ALA A 219 -4.56 26.87 30.06
N VAL A 220 -3.42 26.25 30.37
CA VAL A 220 -2.58 26.81 31.42
C VAL A 220 -2.18 28.19 30.91
N ASP A 221 -2.77 29.20 31.55
CA ASP A 221 -2.23 30.55 31.66
C ASP A 221 -1.84 31.26 30.35
N SER A 222 -2.85 31.71 29.61
CA SER A 222 -2.70 32.78 28.61
C SER A 222 -4.06 33.42 28.37
N GLY A 223 -4.69 33.92 29.43
CA GLY A 223 -5.76 34.90 29.30
C GLY A 223 -5.15 36.18 28.74
N ILE A 224 -4.98 36.25 27.42
CA ILE A 224 -4.67 37.51 26.76
C ILE A 224 -5.98 38.01 26.18
N CYS A 225 -6.69 38.83 26.95
CA CYS A 225 -7.80 39.60 26.42
C CYS A 225 -7.26 40.40 25.23
N LEU A 226 -8.01 40.49 24.13
CA LEU A 226 -7.61 41.30 22.96
C LEU A 226 -7.28 42.74 23.38
N ARG A 227 -7.90 43.22 24.46
CA ARG A 227 -7.62 44.50 25.13
C ARG A 227 -6.24 44.54 25.78
N ASP A 228 -5.84 43.50 26.49
CA ASP A 228 -4.53 43.39 27.15
C ASP A 228 -3.41 43.23 26.10
N VAL A 229 -3.66 42.52 24.98
CA VAL A 229 -2.75 42.48 23.82
C VAL A 229 -2.58 43.88 23.23
N LEU A 230 -3.68 44.63 23.10
CA LEU A 230 -3.69 45.95 22.50
C LEU A 230 -2.97 46.97 23.40
N GLU A 231 -3.20 46.95 24.71
CA GLU A 231 -2.51 47.79 25.69
C GLU A 231 -1.01 47.45 25.81
N ALA A 232 -0.64 46.17 25.73
CA ALA A 232 0.75 45.74 25.71
C ALA A 232 1.46 46.12 24.40
N ALA A 233 0.81 46.00 23.24
CA ALA A 233 1.38 46.37 21.95
C ALA A 233 1.56 47.89 21.79
N ILE A 234 0.69 48.69 22.42
CA ILE A 234 0.83 50.16 22.47
C ILE A 234 1.95 50.57 23.44
N SER A 235 2.14 49.83 24.54
CA SER A 235 3.15 50.14 25.56
C SER A 235 4.56 49.62 25.24
N ALA A 236 4.69 48.60 24.38
CA ALA A 236 5.95 47.91 24.13
C ALA A 236 6.72 48.39 22.89
N ALA A 237 6.39 49.56 22.31
CA ALA A 237 7.15 50.11 21.18
C ALA A 237 8.52 50.63 21.65
N PRO A 238 9.66 49.98 21.31
CA PRO A 238 10.98 50.49 21.63
C PRO A 238 11.61 51.15 20.40
N GLU A 239 12.28 52.27 20.61
CA GLU A 239 13.23 52.85 19.67
C GLU A 239 14.45 51.91 19.54
N ASP A 240 14.78 51.55 18.29
CA ASP A 240 16.03 50.98 17.75
C ASP A 240 16.91 50.04 18.60
N ARG A 241 17.14 48.80 18.09
CA ARG A 241 18.46 48.37 17.53
C ARG A 241 18.51 46.87 17.17
N GLU A 242 18.87 46.66 15.90
CA GLU A 242 19.79 45.67 15.30
C GLU A 242 19.99 44.30 15.97
N HIS A 243 19.70 43.25 15.17
CA HIS A 243 20.41 41.97 14.95
C HIS A 243 19.41 40.82 14.73
N ALA A 244 18.90 40.67 13.51
CA ALA A 244 18.28 39.43 13.05
C ALA A 244 18.50 39.25 11.54
N GLY A 245 19.06 38.10 11.18
CA GLY A 245 19.49 37.75 9.84
C GLY A 245 18.39 37.81 8.78
N ASN A 246 18.85 38.19 7.59
CA ASN A 246 18.13 38.40 6.34
C ASN A 246 17.02 37.37 6.05
N GLY A 247 15.80 37.87 5.84
CA GLY A 247 14.67 37.06 5.39
C GLY A 247 13.32 37.75 5.29
N LEU A 248 13.21 39.01 5.71
CA LEU A 248 12.14 39.91 5.31
C LEU A 248 12.82 41.04 4.53
N VAL A 249 12.45 41.19 3.25
CA VAL A 249 12.63 42.46 2.52
C VAL A 249 12.31 43.59 3.49
N ALA A 250 13.19 44.58 3.59
CA ALA A 250 13.02 45.76 4.42
C ALA A 250 11.64 46.39 4.17
N VAL A 251 10.65 45.99 4.95
CA VAL A 251 9.36 46.65 5.04
C VAL A 251 9.52 47.64 6.17
N ALA A 252 9.19 48.91 5.89
CA ALA A 252 9.04 50.00 6.86
C ALA A 252 8.53 49.50 8.21
N PRO A 253 8.91 50.13 9.35
CA PRO A 253 8.56 49.64 10.68
C PRO A 253 7.09 49.23 10.69
N LEU A 254 6.89 47.91 10.80
CA LEU A 254 5.59 47.29 10.68
C LEU A 254 4.69 47.98 11.70
N GLY A 255 3.72 48.77 11.22
CA GLY A 255 2.84 49.53 12.08
C GLY A 255 2.18 48.64 13.14
N PRO A 256 1.64 49.21 14.22
CA PRO A 256 1.06 48.46 15.33
C PRO A 256 0.06 47.39 14.87
N GLU A 257 -0.62 47.59 13.73
CA GLU A 257 -1.56 46.62 13.17
C GLU A 257 -0.89 45.32 12.71
N ALA A 258 0.33 45.36 12.20
CA ALA A 258 1.06 44.16 11.82
C ALA A 258 1.51 43.36 13.05
N HIS A 259 1.84 44.04 14.16
CA HIS A 259 2.13 43.39 15.44
C HIS A 259 0.89 42.69 16.00
N ILE A 260 -0.26 43.36 15.97
CA ILE A 260 -1.55 42.79 16.39
C ILE A 260 -1.88 41.55 15.53
N ILE A 261 -1.81 41.69 14.20
CA ILE A 261 -2.14 40.59 13.29
C ILE A 261 -1.20 39.41 13.47
N ARG A 262 0.09 39.66 13.64
CA ARG A 262 1.07 38.62 13.94
C ARG A 262 0.71 37.88 15.22
N ARG A 263 0.39 38.60 16.30
CA ARG A 263 0.02 38.00 17.59
C ARG A 263 -1.25 37.16 17.53
N VAL A 264 -2.21 37.53 16.69
CA VAL A 264 -3.47 36.80 16.52
C VAL A 264 -3.34 35.61 15.56
N SER A 265 -2.42 35.68 14.60
CA SER A 265 -2.33 34.71 13.48
C SER A 265 -1.17 33.72 13.60
N GLU A 266 -0.12 34.04 14.37
CA GLU A 266 1.06 33.20 14.57
C GLU A 266 0.96 32.41 15.88
N PHE A 267 1.24 31.11 15.80
CA PHE A 267 1.26 30.18 16.92
C PHE A 267 2.69 29.64 17.09
N PRO A 268 3.61 30.44 17.67
CA PRO A 268 5.02 30.11 17.70
C PRO A 268 5.26 28.83 18.52
N GLY A 269 6.05 27.91 17.96
CA GLY A 269 6.37 26.63 18.59
C GLY A 269 5.21 25.63 18.64
N ARG A 270 4.07 25.92 18.01
CA ARG A 270 2.92 25.02 17.92
C ARG A 270 2.65 24.62 16.47
N LEU A 271 2.10 23.43 16.29
CA LEU A 271 1.69 22.92 14.99
C LEU A 271 0.21 23.23 14.77
N ILE A 272 -0.14 23.69 13.57
CA ILE A 272 -1.53 23.76 13.13
C ILE A 272 -1.84 22.47 12.39
N HIS A 273 -2.55 21.57 13.06
CA HIS A 273 -3.08 20.36 12.45
C HIS A 273 -4.26 20.70 11.54
N CYS A 274 -4.14 20.35 10.27
CA CYS A 274 -5.18 20.53 9.25
C CYS A 274 -5.96 19.23 9.10
N LEU A 275 -7.08 19.13 9.80
CA LEU A 275 -7.86 17.89 9.89
C LEU A 275 -8.96 17.89 8.82
N SER A 276 -9.05 16.79 8.08
CA SER A 276 -10.02 16.62 6.98
C SER A 276 -10.55 15.19 6.93
N ARG A 277 -11.29 14.78 7.97
CA ARG A 277 -11.74 13.40 8.15
C ARG A 277 -13.06 13.28 8.92
N LEU A 278 -13.67 12.10 8.90
CA LEU A 278 -14.76 11.74 9.80
C LEU A 278 -14.23 11.55 11.23
N ASP A 279 -15.06 11.76 12.24
CA ASP A 279 -14.66 11.60 13.64
C ASP A 279 -14.78 10.14 14.07
N PRO A 280 -13.69 9.42 14.33
CA PRO A 280 -13.76 8.02 14.72
C PRO A 280 -14.40 7.79 16.09
N LEU A 281 -14.49 8.82 16.92
CA LEU A 281 -14.95 8.71 18.31
C LEU A 281 -16.34 9.34 18.52
N PHE A 282 -16.91 9.96 17.48
CA PHE A 282 -18.21 10.61 17.58
C PHE A 282 -18.99 10.50 16.27
N GLU A 283 -20.06 9.72 16.30
CA GLU A 283 -20.92 9.49 15.14
C GLU A 283 -21.75 10.75 14.82
N PRO A 284 -21.95 11.10 13.53
CA PRO A 284 -22.79 12.21 13.16
C PRO A 284 -24.27 11.93 13.48
N VAL A 285 -24.95 12.91 14.08
CA VAL A 285 -26.34 12.76 14.57
C VAL A 285 -27.37 13.36 13.62
N GLU A 286 -26.98 14.26 12.72
CA GLU A 286 -27.94 15.03 11.88
C GLU A 286 -28.08 14.51 10.45
N HIS A 287 -29.32 14.50 9.96
CA HIS A 287 -29.66 14.47 8.54
C HIS A 287 -29.85 15.91 8.07
N ALA A 288 -28.84 16.48 7.42
CA ALA A 288 -29.05 17.70 6.65
C ALA A 288 -29.07 17.31 5.17
N ASN A 289 -30.03 17.87 4.41
CA ASN A 289 -30.26 17.66 2.98
C ASN A 289 -29.09 18.08 2.05
N ALA A 290 -27.85 18.05 2.54
CA ALA A 290 -26.62 18.32 1.84
C ALA A 290 -25.72 17.09 1.94
N ALA A 291 -25.14 16.67 0.80
CA ALA A 291 -24.19 15.57 0.74
C ALA A 291 -23.17 15.65 1.89
N HIS A 292 -23.03 14.57 2.67
CA HIS A 292 -22.14 14.55 3.83
C HIS A 292 -20.71 14.87 3.41
N LYS A 293 -20.10 15.84 4.09
CA LYS A 293 -18.72 16.27 3.85
C LYS A 293 -17.86 15.88 5.05
N LEU A 294 -16.59 15.60 4.80
CA LEU A 294 -15.61 15.44 5.87
C LEU A 294 -15.53 16.69 6.74
N LEU A 295 -15.19 16.52 8.00
CA LEU A 295 -14.96 17.64 8.90
C LEU A 295 -13.70 18.38 8.47
N HIS A 296 -13.84 19.66 8.17
CA HIS A 296 -12.70 20.55 7.91
C HIS A 296 -12.42 21.39 9.15
N ARG A 297 -11.29 21.14 9.80
CA ARG A 297 -10.96 21.70 11.13
C ARG A 297 -9.48 22.05 11.25
N PHE A 298 -9.21 23.05 12.06
CA PHE A 298 -7.87 23.35 12.58
C PHE A 298 -7.79 22.96 14.04
N HIS A 299 -6.68 22.33 14.41
CA HIS A 299 -6.30 22.09 15.79
C HIS A 299 -4.90 22.62 16.03
N ILE A 300 -4.72 23.44 17.06
CA ILE A 300 -3.41 23.96 17.44
C ILE A 300 -2.86 22.99 18.48
N SER A 301 -1.67 22.43 18.24
CA SER A 301 -1.05 21.42 19.11
C SER A 301 -0.94 21.90 20.56
N ASN A 302 -0.74 20.92 21.47
CA ASN A 302 -0.53 21.02 22.93
C ASN A 302 -1.73 20.59 23.80
N SER A 303 -2.80 20.09 23.20
CA SER A 303 -3.88 19.44 23.93
C SER A 303 -4.52 18.30 23.11
N PRO A 304 -5.16 17.33 23.79
CA PRO A 304 -6.05 16.39 23.13
C PRO A 304 -7.18 17.11 22.39
N CYS A 305 -7.53 16.61 21.21
CA CYS A 305 -8.47 17.20 20.27
C CYS A 305 -9.72 16.32 20.13
N SER A 306 -10.90 16.86 20.38
CA SER A 306 -12.13 16.29 19.82
C SER A 306 -12.31 16.80 18.40
N LEU A 307 -12.35 15.91 17.41
CA LEU A 307 -12.33 16.30 16.01
C LEU A 307 -13.61 17.07 15.63
N THR A 308 -14.77 16.60 16.07
CA THR A 308 -16.06 17.25 15.80
C THR A 308 -16.08 18.71 16.27
N PHE A 309 -15.50 18.96 17.45
CA PHE A 309 -15.50 20.25 18.15
C PHE A 309 -14.25 21.11 17.92
N ALA A 310 -13.29 20.61 17.14
CA ALA A 310 -12.11 21.38 16.75
C ALA A 310 -12.48 22.69 16.04
N THR A 311 -11.52 23.61 15.94
CA THR A 311 -11.79 24.97 15.45
C THR A 311 -12.13 24.95 13.95
N LYS A 312 -13.28 25.52 13.58
CA LYS A 312 -13.64 25.68 12.16
C LYS A 312 -12.73 26.73 11.47
N PRO A 313 -12.29 26.51 10.22
CA PRO A 313 -11.50 27.49 9.47
C PRO A 313 -12.12 28.89 9.45
N ASP A 314 -13.43 28.99 9.21
CA ASP A 314 -14.15 30.27 9.15
C ASP A 314 -14.08 31.06 10.45
N ARG A 315 -13.97 30.37 11.59
CA ARG A 315 -13.80 31.02 12.90
C ARG A 315 -12.36 31.45 13.13
N LEU A 316 -11.40 30.56 12.89
CA LEU A 316 -9.98 30.90 13.09
C LEU A 316 -9.54 32.03 12.17
N LEU A 317 -10.06 32.06 10.94
CA LEU A 317 -9.72 33.02 9.91
C LEU A 317 -10.68 34.22 9.85
N ALA A 318 -11.66 34.30 10.75
CA ALA A 318 -12.60 35.42 10.83
C ALA A 318 -11.91 36.80 10.87
N PRO A 319 -10.77 36.99 11.58
CA PRO A 319 -10.08 38.27 11.57
C PRO A 319 -9.64 38.75 10.17
N LEU A 320 -9.43 37.82 9.23
CA LEU A 320 -9.03 38.12 7.86
C LEU A 320 -10.16 38.76 7.04
N ALA A 321 -11.42 38.57 7.44
CA ALA A 321 -12.58 39.09 6.73
C ALA A 321 -12.88 40.57 7.06
N THR A 322 -12.17 41.16 8.02
CA THR A 322 -12.44 42.51 8.52
C THR A 322 -12.16 43.61 7.48
N CYS A 323 -10.97 43.62 6.89
CA CYS A 323 -10.61 44.56 5.82
C CYS A 323 -9.47 44.03 4.94
N LYS A 324 -9.23 44.67 3.78
CA LYS A 324 -8.19 44.26 2.82
C LYS A 324 -6.77 44.25 3.43
N LYS A 325 -6.46 45.19 4.33
CA LYS A 325 -5.16 45.25 5.03
C LYS A 325 -4.98 44.05 5.96
N PHE A 326 -6.02 43.71 6.74
CA PHE A 326 -6.04 42.53 7.60
C PHE A 326 -5.96 41.23 6.81
N LEU A 327 -6.67 41.14 5.70
CA LEU A 327 -6.59 40.01 4.79
C LEU A 327 -5.16 39.81 4.28
N LEU A 328 -4.53 40.88 3.77
CA LEU A 328 -3.18 40.82 3.24
C LEU A 328 -2.19 40.40 4.33
N LEU A 329 -2.07 41.18 5.40
CA LEU A 329 -1.10 40.92 6.47
C LEU A 329 -1.36 39.58 7.16
N GLY A 330 -2.63 39.25 7.41
CA GLY A 330 -3.01 38.04 8.13
C GLY A 330 -2.84 36.77 7.31
N ILE A 331 -3.06 36.79 5.98
CA ILE A 331 -2.70 35.64 5.13
C ILE A 331 -1.18 35.40 5.15
N HIS A 332 -0.37 36.47 5.09
CA HIS A 332 1.09 36.35 5.16
C HIS A 332 1.56 35.85 6.53
N ALA A 333 0.98 36.34 7.62
CA ALA A 333 1.30 35.87 8.97
C ALA A 333 0.84 34.42 9.17
N PHE A 334 -0.42 34.11 8.89
CA PHE A 334 -1.01 32.79 9.13
C PHE A 334 -0.36 31.70 8.29
N TYR A 335 -0.24 31.88 6.97
CA TYR A 335 0.34 30.83 6.10
C TYR A 335 1.87 30.87 6.08
N GLY A 336 2.49 32.04 6.28
CA GLY A 336 3.93 32.21 6.14
C GLY A 336 4.75 31.94 7.40
N LEU A 337 4.17 32.11 8.59
CA LEU A 337 4.90 32.00 9.86
C LEU A 337 4.59 30.73 10.65
N ASN A 338 3.47 30.06 10.37
CA ASN A 338 3.08 28.85 11.08
C ASN A 338 3.61 27.57 10.41
N THR A 339 3.68 26.51 11.22
CA THR A 339 3.93 25.15 10.74
C THR A 339 2.63 24.38 10.63
N PHE A 340 2.31 23.89 9.43
CA PHE A 340 1.13 23.09 9.17
C PHE A 340 1.46 21.61 9.26
N ALA A 341 0.68 20.88 10.05
CA ALA A 341 0.86 19.46 10.29
C ALA A 341 -0.29 18.64 9.70
N PHE A 342 0.04 17.51 9.09
CA PHE A 342 -0.92 16.62 8.43
C PHE A 342 -0.71 15.19 8.90
N SER A 343 -1.80 14.47 9.21
CA SER A 343 -1.73 13.07 9.63
C SER A 343 -1.73 12.09 8.45
N SER A 344 -1.95 12.58 7.22
CA SER A 344 -1.87 11.77 6.02
C SER A 344 -1.63 12.61 4.77
N ILE A 345 -1.25 11.92 3.68
CA ILE A 345 -1.15 12.53 2.34
C ILE A 345 -2.52 13.04 1.87
N GLY A 346 -3.61 12.34 2.19
CA GLY A 346 -4.96 12.77 1.84
C GLY A 346 -5.39 14.07 2.50
N GLU A 347 -5.11 14.26 3.79
CA GLU A 347 -5.38 15.52 4.50
C GLU A 347 -4.57 16.67 3.90
N PHE A 348 -3.30 16.42 3.60
CA PHE A 348 -2.43 17.37 2.91
C PHE A 348 -3.01 17.80 1.56
N GLY A 349 -3.41 16.84 0.72
CA GLY A 349 -4.02 17.12 -0.59
C GLY A 349 -5.31 17.92 -0.49
N ARG A 350 -6.22 17.53 0.42
CA ARG A 350 -7.48 18.26 0.62
C ARG A 350 -7.27 19.68 1.09
N PHE A 351 -6.32 19.89 2.01
CA PHE A 351 -5.96 21.22 2.47
C PHE A 351 -5.41 22.08 1.32
N CYS A 352 -4.44 21.57 0.55
CA CYS A 352 -3.82 22.31 -0.55
C CYS A 352 -4.85 22.71 -1.62
N ASN A 353 -5.73 21.78 -2.00
CA ASN A 353 -6.81 22.06 -2.94
C ASN A 353 -7.84 23.07 -2.38
N GLY A 354 -8.09 23.07 -1.07
CA GLY A 354 -9.08 23.94 -0.43
C GLY A 354 -8.61 25.39 -0.23
N ILE A 355 -7.34 25.62 0.07
CA ILE A 355 -6.82 26.98 0.34
C ILE A 355 -6.49 27.76 -0.93
N GLY A 356 -6.32 27.08 -2.07
CA GLY A 356 -5.97 27.68 -3.35
C GLY A 356 -4.50 28.10 -3.47
N GLN A 357 -4.06 28.24 -4.72
CA GLN A 357 -2.64 28.38 -5.08
C GLN A 357 -1.95 29.59 -4.44
N ALA A 358 -2.62 30.74 -4.35
CA ALA A 358 -2.01 31.93 -3.77
C ALA A 358 -1.63 31.71 -2.29
N ARG A 359 -2.48 31.07 -1.49
CA ARG A 359 -2.19 30.78 -0.09
C ARG A 359 -1.11 29.71 0.05
N LEU A 360 -1.17 28.70 -0.82
CA LEU A 360 -0.19 27.62 -0.91
C LEU A 360 1.24 28.14 -1.10
N GLN A 361 1.43 29.11 -2.00
CA GLN A 361 2.74 29.70 -2.28
C GLN A 361 3.40 30.39 -1.09
N ARG A 362 2.64 30.72 -0.05
CA ARG A 362 3.14 31.41 1.15
C ARG A 362 3.61 30.46 2.24
N ILE A 363 3.24 29.18 2.16
CA ILE A 363 3.58 28.18 3.18
C ILE A 363 5.10 27.97 3.21
N GLN A 364 5.69 28.10 4.40
CA GLN A 364 7.13 27.94 4.61
C GLN A 364 7.50 26.67 5.38
N HIS A 365 6.59 26.14 6.21
CA HIS A 365 6.86 25.03 7.13
C HIS A 365 5.74 23.99 7.07
N VAL A 366 6.10 22.75 6.73
CA VAL A 366 5.18 21.61 6.66
C VAL A 366 5.73 20.43 7.46
N GLU A 367 4.87 19.80 8.25
CA GLU A 367 5.12 18.53 8.91
C GLU A 367 4.08 17.50 8.41
N LEU A 368 4.55 16.39 7.83
CA LEU A 368 3.69 15.42 7.16
C LEU A 368 3.94 14.02 7.69
N LEU A 369 2.90 13.36 8.18
CA LEU A 369 2.91 11.91 8.32
C LEU A 369 2.65 11.27 6.95
N TRP A 370 3.68 10.62 6.40
CA TRP A 370 3.66 10.00 5.08
C TRP A 370 2.95 8.64 5.11
N VAL A 371 1.65 8.71 5.33
CA VAL A 371 0.74 7.56 5.35
C VAL A 371 -0.45 7.86 4.44
N GLY A 372 -0.95 6.82 3.78
CA GLY A 372 -2.09 6.92 2.89
C GLY A 372 -2.53 5.54 2.36
N SER A 373 -3.83 5.38 2.16
CA SER A 373 -4.43 4.15 1.65
C SER A 373 -4.55 4.15 0.11
N GLN A 374 -4.23 3.02 -0.53
CA GLN A 374 -4.34 2.80 -1.98
C GLN A 374 -5.70 2.20 -2.32
N PHE A 375 -6.78 2.94 -2.07
CA PHE A 375 -8.11 2.46 -2.42
C PHE A 375 -8.58 2.98 -3.78
N LEU A 376 -8.27 4.23 -4.12
CA LEU A 376 -8.71 4.85 -5.37
C LEU A 376 -7.59 5.02 -6.40
N CYS A 377 -7.91 4.73 -7.67
CA CYS A 377 -7.05 4.99 -8.82
C CYS A 377 -7.60 6.11 -9.71
N PHE A 378 -6.75 6.63 -10.59
CA PHE A 378 -7.21 7.40 -11.74
C PHE A 378 -7.99 6.51 -12.71
N GLN A 379 -8.82 7.13 -13.54
CA GLN A 379 -9.51 6.43 -14.61
C GLN A 379 -8.46 5.76 -15.52
N GLY A 380 -8.69 4.48 -15.84
CA GLY A 380 -7.77 3.71 -16.66
C GLY A 380 -7.61 4.35 -18.04
N GLN A 381 -6.38 4.53 -18.49
CA GLN A 381 -6.06 5.05 -19.81
C GLN A 381 -5.48 3.95 -20.68
N ARG A 382 -5.84 3.93 -21.96
CA ARG A 382 -5.21 3.05 -22.96
C ARG A 382 -4.13 3.84 -23.68
N LYS A 383 -2.96 3.23 -23.88
CA LYS A 383 -1.89 3.81 -24.70
C LYS A 383 -2.30 3.81 -26.18
N ASN A 384 -2.88 2.68 -26.62
CA ASN A 384 -3.42 2.42 -27.96
C ASN A 384 -4.77 1.70 -27.86
N PRO A 385 -5.63 1.71 -28.89
CA PRO A 385 -6.96 1.06 -28.85
C PRO A 385 -6.92 -0.41 -28.41
N ASN A 386 -5.89 -1.16 -28.85
CA ASN A 386 -5.69 -2.58 -28.54
C ASN A 386 -4.89 -2.85 -27.27
N SER A 387 -4.41 -1.81 -26.57
CA SER A 387 -3.63 -1.98 -25.34
C SER A 387 -4.54 -2.15 -24.12
N PRO A 388 -4.09 -2.91 -23.10
CA PRO A 388 -4.82 -3.01 -21.84
C PRO A 388 -4.92 -1.63 -21.16
N LEU A 389 -5.97 -1.45 -20.36
CA LEU A 389 -6.14 -0.27 -19.50
C LEU A 389 -5.00 -0.21 -18.49
N ARG A 390 -4.29 0.92 -18.46
CA ARG A 390 -3.27 1.24 -17.47
C ARG A 390 -3.88 2.18 -16.43
N TYR A 391 -3.67 1.87 -15.17
CA TYR A 391 -4.17 2.66 -14.05
C TYR A 391 -3.01 3.33 -13.34
N VAL A 392 -3.16 4.61 -13.02
CA VAL A 392 -2.20 5.35 -12.22
C VAL A 392 -2.74 5.47 -10.79
N SER A 393 -1.89 5.17 -9.81
CA SER A 393 -2.23 5.30 -8.39
C SER A 393 -2.41 6.77 -8.00
N LYS A 394 -3.42 7.06 -7.18
CA LYS A 394 -3.61 8.39 -6.58
C LYS A 394 -2.84 8.57 -5.25
N ARG A 395 -2.27 7.50 -4.68
CA ARG A 395 -1.74 7.48 -3.31
C ARG A 395 -0.75 8.60 -3.00
N ALA A 396 0.23 8.81 -3.88
CA ALA A 396 1.27 9.82 -3.69
C ALA A 396 1.00 11.11 -4.49
N TRP A 397 -0.12 11.18 -5.20
CA TRP A 397 -0.40 12.24 -6.16
C TRP A 397 -0.48 13.61 -5.51
N ASP A 398 -1.07 13.70 -4.32
CA ASP A 398 -1.23 14.96 -3.60
C ASP A 398 0.10 15.59 -3.16
N LEU A 399 1.20 14.82 -3.11
CA LEU A 399 2.53 15.35 -2.83
C LEU A 399 3.03 16.32 -3.91
N ARG A 400 2.42 16.31 -5.12
CA ARG A 400 2.70 17.31 -6.17
C ARG A 400 2.56 18.75 -5.68
N HIS A 401 1.68 19.00 -4.70
CA HIS A 401 1.44 20.32 -4.14
C HIS A 401 2.67 20.89 -3.44
N LEU A 402 3.63 20.05 -3.02
CA LEU A 402 4.93 20.53 -2.51
C LEU A 402 5.69 21.34 -3.58
N GLY A 403 5.58 20.96 -4.85
CA GLY A 403 6.17 21.71 -5.97
C GLY A 403 5.48 23.05 -6.24
N GLU A 404 4.27 23.25 -5.71
CA GLU A 404 3.50 24.49 -5.83
C GLU A 404 3.77 25.47 -4.67
N MET A 405 4.67 25.11 -3.74
CA MET A 405 5.06 25.92 -2.58
C MET A 405 6.48 26.50 -2.75
N PRO A 406 6.68 27.53 -3.59
CA PRO A 406 8.01 28.14 -3.80
C PRO A 406 8.64 28.74 -2.53
N SER A 407 7.84 29.04 -1.51
CA SER A 407 8.35 29.57 -0.23
C SER A 407 8.66 28.48 0.79
N LEU A 408 8.47 27.20 0.47
CA LEU A 408 8.71 26.10 1.40
C LEU A 408 10.19 26.05 1.77
N LYS A 409 10.49 26.15 3.06
CA LYS A 409 11.86 26.14 3.61
C LYS A 409 12.11 24.90 4.45
N TYR A 410 11.10 24.45 5.19
CA TYR A 410 11.19 23.35 6.14
C TYR A 410 10.14 22.30 5.83
N LEU A 411 10.61 21.09 5.52
CA LEU A 411 9.75 19.93 5.35
C LEU A 411 10.18 18.85 6.35
N VAL A 412 9.27 18.48 7.23
CA VAL A 412 9.45 17.37 8.15
C VAL A 412 8.52 16.25 7.72
N VAL A 413 9.07 15.05 7.60
CA VAL A 413 8.36 13.85 7.19
C VAL A 413 8.46 12.83 8.32
N HIS A 414 7.32 12.32 8.78
CA HIS A 414 7.26 11.10 9.56
C HIS A 414 6.91 9.95 8.63
N ILE A 415 7.70 8.88 8.65
CA ILE A 415 7.48 7.72 7.79
C ILE A 415 7.77 6.44 8.55
N ASN A 416 7.02 5.39 8.24
CA ASN A 416 7.33 4.08 8.76
C ASN A 416 8.56 3.52 8.03
N GLU A 417 9.72 3.52 8.70
CA GLU A 417 10.98 2.99 8.18
C GLU A 417 11.32 1.62 8.77
N THR A 418 11.18 1.43 10.09
CA THR A 418 11.52 0.17 10.76
C THR A 418 10.36 -0.83 10.88
N GLY A 419 9.16 -0.48 10.45
CA GLY A 419 8.01 -1.36 10.50
C GLY A 419 8.23 -2.61 9.66
N THR A 420 7.80 -3.74 10.19
CA THR A 420 7.97 -5.06 9.58
C THR A 420 7.28 -5.17 8.22
N ASP A 421 6.16 -4.48 8.07
CA ASP A 421 5.32 -4.50 6.87
C ASP A 421 6.03 -3.87 5.65
N TYR A 422 7.01 -3.00 5.91
CA TYR A 422 7.76 -2.28 4.89
C TYR A 422 9.22 -2.75 4.77
N MET A 423 9.56 -3.87 5.41
CA MET A 423 10.89 -4.44 5.35
C MET A 423 11.22 -4.81 3.89
N ARG A 424 12.36 -4.31 3.41
CA ARG A 424 12.84 -4.60 2.05
C ARG A 424 12.95 -6.12 1.83
N ARG A 425 12.53 -6.63 0.68
CA ARG A 425 12.79 -8.02 0.22
C ARG A 425 12.57 -9.06 1.34
N SER A 426 11.38 -9.05 1.94
CA SER A 426 11.04 -9.92 3.09
C SER A 426 11.00 -11.41 2.75
N HIS A 427 10.88 -11.75 1.47
CA HIS A 427 10.87 -13.11 0.96
C HIS A 427 12.24 -13.81 0.95
N GLU A 428 13.34 -13.09 1.19
CA GLU A 428 14.68 -13.70 1.21
C GLU A 428 14.87 -14.62 2.44
N PRO A 429 15.73 -15.65 2.35
CA PRO A 429 15.96 -16.58 3.46
C PRO A 429 16.49 -15.88 4.73
N LYS A 430 15.99 -16.29 5.90
CA LYS A 430 16.31 -15.64 7.20
C LYS A 430 17.82 -15.50 7.48
N ARG A 431 18.62 -16.54 7.21
CA ARG A 431 20.08 -16.49 7.41
C ARG A 431 20.72 -15.38 6.57
N TYR A 432 20.33 -15.28 5.30
CA TYR A 432 20.81 -14.21 4.42
C TYR A 432 20.37 -12.83 4.90
N LEU A 433 19.13 -12.70 5.39
CA LEU A 433 18.63 -11.45 5.99
C LEU A 433 19.46 -11.03 7.20
N GLU A 434 19.80 -11.97 8.09
CA GLU A 434 20.60 -11.72 9.29
C GLU A 434 22.03 -11.32 8.96
N ASP A 435 22.69 -12.03 8.05
CA ASP A 435 24.05 -11.72 7.58
C ASP A 435 24.10 -10.32 6.96
N GLN A 436 23.17 -10.02 6.05
CA GLN A 436 23.07 -8.70 5.43
C GLN A 436 22.71 -7.60 6.44
N ALA A 437 21.89 -7.90 7.45
CA ALA A 437 21.57 -6.96 8.52
C ALA A 437 22.78 -6.64 9.39
N GLN A 438 23.68 -7.60 9.62
CA GLN A 438 24.94 -7.35 10.31
C GLN A 438 25.86 -6.47 9.48
N LEU A 439 26.01 -6.78 8.18
CA LEU A 439 26.86 -6.02 7.26
C LEU A 439 26.40 -4.56 7.09
N THR A 440 25.08 -4.34 7.06
CA THR A 440 24.49 -3.01 6.85
C THR A 440 24.11 -2.31 8.16
N LYS A 441 24.55 -2.83 9.31
CA LYS A 441 24.22 -2.26 10.62
C LYS A 441 24.76 -0.85 10.74
N GLY A 442 23.89 0.11 11.04
CA GLY A 442 24.24 1.52 11.22
C GLY A 442 24.49 2.30 9.93
N GLN A 443 24.40 1.64 8.77
CA GLN A 443 24.43 2.31 7.47
C GLN A 443 23.05 2.92 7.15
N PRO A 444 23.00 4.04 6.40
CA PRO A 444 21.79 4.44 5.70
C PRO A 444 21.24 3.29 4.87
N ASN A 445 19.91 3.10 4.87
CA ASN A 445 19.25 2.00 4.13
C ASN A 445 19.65 0.59 4.62
N ALA A 446 19.69 0.41 5.94
CA ALA A 446 19.98 -0.85 6.61
C ALA A 446 19.05 -1.98 6.12
N ARG A 447 19.54 -3.23 6.08
CA ARG A 447 18.81 -4.36 5.48
C ARG A 447 17.43 -4.59 6.09
N LYS A 448 17.28 -4.40 7.41
CA LYS A 448 16.03 -4.63 8.13
C LYS A 448 15.06 -3.44 8.08
N THR A 449 15.41 -2.35 7.40
CA THR A 449 14.55 -1.18 7.27
C THR A 449 14.01 -1.03 5.85
N ARG A 450 13.04 -0.13 5.71
CA ARG A 450 12.46 0.25 4.43
C ARG A 450 13.50 0.91 3.55
N SER A 451 13.44 0.62 2.25
CA SER A 451 14.24 1.35 1.26
C SER A 451 13.66 2.74 1.02
N MET A 452 14.36 3.78 1.48
CA MET A 452 13.95 5.18 1.30
C MET A 452 13.92 5.61 -0.17
N ARG A 453 14.78 5.01 -1.01
CA ARG A 453 14.88 5.33 -2.45
C ARG A 453 13.68 4.89 -3.28
N SER A 454 12.89 3.95 -2.78
CA SER A 454 11.74 3.37 -3.48
C SER A 454 10.41 3.78 -2.86
N ILE A 455 10.40 4.86 -2.07
CA ILE A 455 9.16 5.40 -1.52
C ILE A 455 8.35 6.04 -2.65
N GLN A 456 7.09 5.63 -2.78
CA GLN A 456 6.16 6.22 -3.73
C GLN A 456 6.00 7.72 -3.47
N GLY A 457 6.29 8.54 -4.48
CA GLY A 457 6.20 10.00 -4.40
C GLY A 457 7.45 10.70 -3.88
N ILE A 458 8.55 9.99 -3.63
CA ILE A 458 9.82 10.60 -3.20
C ILE A 458 10.35 11.64 -4.20
N ASP A 459 10.07 11.44 -5.49
CA ASP A 459 10.45 12.36 -6.56
C ASP A 459 9.91 13.77 -6.34
N TYR A 460 8.72 13.90 -5.72
CA TYR A 460 8.15 15.22 -5.39
C TYR A 460 8.96 15.99 -4.36
N ILE A 461 9.71 15.30 -3.50
CA ILE A 461 10.64 15.91 -2.55
C ILE A 461 11.99 16.16 -3.22
N LEU A 462 12.49 15.20 -4.01
CA LEU A 462 13.79 15.31 -4.68
C LEU A 462 13.86 16.48 -5.66
N GLN A 463 12.73 16.89 -6.24
CA GLN A 463 12.67 18.06 -7.12
C GLN A 463 12.66 19.41 -6.37
N LEU A 464 12.45 19.44 -5.05
CA LEU A 464 12.37 20.68 -4.29
C LEU A 464 13.72 21.39 -4.28
N ARG A 465 13.70 22.71 -4.46
CA ARG A 465 14.89 23.58 -4.50
C ARG A 465 14.77 24.67 -3.44
N GLY A 466 15.90 25.18 -2.96
CA GLY A 466 15.92 26.26 -1.95
C GLY A 466 15.48 25.84 -0.54
N MET A 467 15.34 24.53 -0.29
CA MET A 467 15.00 24.00 1.03
C MET A 467 16.11 24.32 2.04
N SER A 468 15.73 24.85 3.20
CA SER A 468 16.65 25.03 4.33
C SER A 468 16.86 23.72 5.08
N LYS A 469 15.79 22.92 5.23
CA LYS A 469 15.87 21.62 5.93
C LYS A 469 14.80 20.66 5.43
N VAL A 470 15.20 19.42 5.19
CA VAL A 470 14.31 18.27 5.03
C VAL A 470 14.72 17.25 6.10
N ILE A 471 13.77 16.81 6.93
CA ILE A 471 14.03 15.83 7.99
C ILE A 471 13.07 14.67 7.86
N PHE A 472 13.60 13.46 7.92
CA PHE A 472 12.82 12.25 8.03
C PHE A 472 12.89 11.71 9.46
N TYR A 473 11.74 11.39 10.02
CA TYR A 473 11.58 10.74 11.32
C TYR A 473 10.93 9.38 11.14
N ASP A 474 11.40 8.41 11.93
CA ASP A 474 10.87 7.07 11.96
C ASP A 474 9.63 7.01 12.85
N PHE A 475 8.48 6.83 12.20
CA PHE A 475 7.18 6.81 12.84
C PHE A 475 6.97 5.54 13.69
N GLU A 476 7.53 4.40 13.28
CA GLU A 476 7.40 3.15 14.03
C GLU A 476 8.12 3.22 15.37
N LYS A 477 9.34 3.80 15.35
CA LYS A 477 10.07 4.07 16.60
C LYS A 477 9.35 5.09 17.47
N HIS A 478 8.67 6.08 16.89
CA HIS A 478 7.82 6.99 17.67
C HIS A 478 6.70 6.24 18.39
N LEU A 479 5.99 5.34 17.71
CA LEU A 479 4.93 4.53 18.33
C LEU A 479 5.47 3.62 19.43
N THR A 480 6.66 3.04 19.24
CA THR A 480 7.24 2.07 20.18
C THR A 480 7.92 2.73 21.38
N PHE A 481 8.70 3.78 21.16
CA PHE A 481 9.59 4.38 22.17
C PHE A 481 9.21 5.81 22.55
N GLY A 482 8.23 6.42 21.87
CA GLY A 482 7.90 7.84 22.00
C GLY A 482 8.99 8.74 21.38
N GLY A 483 8.72 10.05 21.33
CA GLY A 483 9.69 11.04 20.85
C GLY A 483 9.93 11.02 19.33
N ARG A 484 10.87 11.86 18.85
CA ARG A 484 11.21 11.98 17.42
C ARG A 484 12.53 11.28 17.13
N HIS A 485 12.52 10.27 16.26
CA HIS A 485 13.70 9.45 15.91
C HIS A 485 14.17 9.75 14.50
N VAL A 486 15.26 10.50 14.34
CA VAL A 486 15.77 10.90 13.01
C VAL A 486 16.22 9.67 12.24
N ILE A 487 15.76 9.55 10.99
CA ILE A 487 16.28 8.58 10.03
C ILE A 487 17.61 9.11 9.51
N ARG A 488 18.66 8.32 9.65
CA ARG A 488 19.97 8.62 9.07
C ARG A 488 19.96 8.13 7.62
N ASP A 489 19.81 9.04 6.69
CA ASP A 489 19.95 8.79 5.25
C ASP A 489 21.33 9.20 4.74
#